data_AF-A0A8R2ABN4-F1
#
_entry.id   AF-A0A8R2ABN4-F1
#
_cell.length_a   1.000
_cell.length_b   1.000
_cell.length_c   1.000
_cell.angle_alpha   90.00
_cell.angle_beta   90.00
_cell.angle_gamma   90.00
#
_symmetry.space_group_name_H-M   'P 1'
#
loop_
_entity.id
_entity.type
_entity.pdbx_description
1 polymer ?
#
loop_
_entity_poly.entity_id
_entity_poly.type
_entity_poly.pdbx_seq_one_letter_code
_entity_poly.pdbx_strand_id
1 'polypeptide(L)'
;MTEVGEENIVLEGFLCPICKVDFGLDLKLFLHFQEAHSEDQDLVKSFKDLFGKAKEKILKNDIGKKEERYYVWEPQEIGEVQSHFQYFKHCRNKWVEHFVMETNKTVVRLEKLLCNLPQDPNKRKTHEQTIVHWLDGKDVTRCPDCTKSFNITRRQHHCRLCGSIVCHECSCFLPLSKAYETINETGKNQLTSITQSSPSFRLCVHCGQVLENREQIKYRDLKPLVCDYYDKIIECRNKIENDLLIKFNQTYNLLKEGESSYLTEANKIRSDIVKLAETIDALSNRILKLENDTNSSKVTTKNIRLAMIQCVQSTVLAIPALPSLKEIEEIAQRKREAAEARLRNGQDLDKPKMSPSVRHNIQKNEIKLRLEDGWSPVTNANVNSDNPVVEQMNIIKNYIKQAKEAYRFDEVASLERNLQELNEEYFKMQNGSGNMPGYSTKN
;
A
#
# COMPACT_ATOMS: atom_id res chain seq x y z
N MET A 1 -17.52 50.20 -35.61
CA MET A 1 -18.02 49.83 -34.27
C MET A 1 -18.78 48.53 -34.45
N THR A 2 -18.36 47.36 -34.01
CA THR A 2 -17.27 46.91 -33.13
C THR A 2 -17.10 45.43 -33.46
N GLU A 3 -15.90 45.01 -33.85
CA GLU A 3 -15.50 43.60 -33.82
C GLU A 3 -15.55 43.18 -32.35
N VAL A 4 -16.43 42.23 -32.02
CA VAL A 4 -16.47 41.61 -30.70
C VAL A 4 -15.52 40.42 -30.79
N GLY A 5 -14.36 40.57 -30.14
CA GLY A 5 -13.36 39.52 -30.05
C GLY A 5 -13.94 38.26 -29.41
N GLU A 6 -13.61 37.11 -29.99
CA GLU A 6 -13.77 35.83 -29.32
C GLU A 6 -12.91 35.85 -28.06
N GLU A 7 -13.54 36.00 -26.90
CA GLU A 7 -12.88 35.78 -25.62
C GLU A 7 -12.35 34.34 -25.62
N ASN A 8 -11.03 34.18 -25.46
CA ASN A 8 -10.38 32.91 -25.25
C ASN A 8 -10.89 32.31 -23.93
N ILE A 9 -12.01 31.60 -23.98
CA ILE A 9 -12.53 30.83 -22.86
C ILE A 9 -11.56 29.68 -22.62
N VAL A 10 -10.74 29.82 -21.58
CA VAL A 10 -9.87 28.75 -21.09
C VAL A 10 -10.79 27.67 -20.53
N LEU A 11 -10.84 26.53 -21.21
CA LEU A 11 -11.54 25.35 -20.72
C LEU A 11 -10.59 24.60 -19.79
N GLU A 12 -10.96 24.46 -18.53
CA GLU A 12 -10.24 23.72 -17.50
C GLU A 12 -11.03 22.48 -17.05
N GLY A 13 -10.34 21.37 -16.81
CA GLY A 13 -10.97 20.10 -16.43
C GLY A 13 -10.45 18.89 -17.22
N PHE A 14 -11.10 17.74 -17.03
CA PHE A 14 -10.78 16.50 -17.75
C PHE A 14 -11.52 16.49 -19.09
N LEU A 15 -11.05 17.35 -19.98
CA LEU A 15 -11.66 17.62 -21.28
C LEU A 15 -11.18 16.62 -22.32
N CYS A 16 -12.12 16.09 -23.11
CA CYS A 16 -11.75 15.33 -24.30
C CYS A 16 -11.17 16.28 -25.36
N PRO A 17 -9.97 16.00 -25.91
CA PRO A 17 -9.36 16.89 -26.90
C PRO A 17 -10.13 16.90 -28.23
N ILE A 18 -10.99 15.90 -28.47
CA ILE A 18 -11.77 15.77 -29.71
C ILE A 18 -13.13 16.47 -29.56
N CYS A 19 -13.92 16.10 -28.56
CA CYS A 19 -15.28 16.63 -28.39
C CYS A 19 -15.37 17.82 -27.41
N LYS A 20 -14.28 18.18 -26.73
CA LYS A 20 -14.18 19.29 -25.76
C LYS A 20 -15.18 19.23 -24.60
N VAL A 21 -15.71 18.05 -24.30
CA VAL A 21 -16.59 17.79 -23.15
C VAL A 21 -15.73 17.51 -21.91
N ASP A 22 -16.07 18.13 -20.78
CA ASP A 22 -15.45 17.84 -19.49
C ASP A 22 -16.13 16.63 -18.83
N PHE A 23 -15.33 15.65 -18.44
CA PHE A 23 -15.80 14.43 -17.79
C PHE A 23 -15.61 14.45 -16.27
N GLY A 24 -14.98 15.50 -15.73
CA GLY A 24 -14.78 15.76 -14.30
C GLY A 24 -13.87 14.77 -13.57
N LEU A 25 -13.56 13.61 -14.17
CA LEU A 25 -12.64 12.60 -13.66
C LEU A 25 -11.79 12.07 -14.83
N ASP A 26 -10.51 11.86 -14.57
CA ASP A 26 -9.55 11.25 -15.49
C ASP A 26 -10.03 9.90 -16.03
N LEU A 27 -10.59 9.05 -15.16
CA LEU A 27 -11.09 7.74 -15.53
C LEU A 27 -12.29 7.83 -16.49
N LYS A 28 -13.16 8.82 -16.31
CA LYS A 28 -14.32 9.02 -17.20
C LYS A 28 -13.90 9.58 -18.55
N LEU A 29 -12.94 10.50 -18.56
CA LEU A 29 -12.33 11.00 -19.79
C LEU A 29 -11.65 9.86 -20.57
N PHE A 30 -10.89 9.02 -19.88
CA PHE A 30 -10.22 7.86 -20.47
C PHE A 30 -11.23 6.86 -21.06
N LEU A 31 -12.28 6.50 -20.30
CA LEU A 31 -13.35 5.62 -20.78
C LEU A 31 -14.05 6.22 -22.00
N HIS A 32 -14.39 7.50 -21.96
CA HIS A 32 -14.99 8.19 -23.10
C HIS A 32 -14.06 8.17 -24.33
N PHE A 33 -12.78 8.45 -24.15
CA PHE A 33 -11.80 8.42 -25.23
C PHE A 33 -11.68 7.01 -25.85
N GLN A 34 -11.72 5.98 -25.01
CA GLN A 34 -11.68 4.58 -25.44
C GLN A 34 -12.98 4.14 -26.13
N GLU A 35 -14.14 4.56 -25.66
CA GLU A 35 -15.45 4.13 -26.18
C GLU A 35 -15.91 4.92 -27.41
N ALA A 36 -15.64 6.23 -27.44
CA ALA A 36 -16.16 7.15 -28.45
C ALA A 36 -15.15 7.54 -29.53
N HIS A 37 -13.84 7.40 -29.26
CA HIS A 37 -12.78 7.91 -30.14
C HIS A 37 -11.66 6.91 -30.46
N SER A 38 -11.78 5.65 -29.99
CA SER A 38 -10.88 4.61 -30.47
C SER A 38 -11.43 4.03 -31.78
N GLU A 39 -10.61 4.07 -32.84
CA GLU A 39 -10.84 3.27 -34.05
C GLU A 39 -10.63 1.76 -33.78
N ASP A 40 -10.13 1.41 -32.59
CA ASP A 40 -9.88 0.05 -32.12
C ASP A 40 -10.88 -0.36 -31.03
N GLN A 41 -12.12 -0.66 -31.43
CA GLN A 41 -13.13 -1.33 -30.59
C GLN A 41 -12.69 -2.75 -30.12
N ASP A 42 -11.48 -3.21 -30.45
CA ASP A 42 -10.98 -4.55 -30.16
C ASP A 42 -10.01 -4.63 -28.96
N LEU A 43 -9.92 -3.61 -28.09
CA LEU A 43 -9.06 -3.68 -26.87
C LEU A 43 -9.57 -4.69 -25.80
N VAL A 44 -10.80 -5.17 -25.93
CA VAL A 44 -11.41 -6.19 -25.04
C VAL A 44 -11.10 -7.63 -25.51
N LYS A 45 -10.63 -7.80 -26.76
CA LYS A 45 -10.15 -9.10 -27.23
C LYS A 45 -8.71 -9.32 -26.78
N SER A 46 -8.63 -10.04 -25.65
CA SER A 46 -7.50 -10.86 -25.24
C SER A 46 -6.29 -10.11 -24.70
N PHE A 47 -6.25 -9.92 -23.38
CA PHE A 47 -5.02 -9.67 -22.62
C PHE A 47 -3.92 -10.72 -22.90
N LYS A 48 -4.28 -11.94 -23.35
CA LYS A 48 -3.31 -12.94 -23.83
C LYS A 48 -2.61 -12.51 -25.13
N ASP A 49 -3.24 -11.68 -25.96
CA ASP A 49 -2.66 -11.19 -27.21
C ASP A 49 -1.76 -9.98 -26.96
N LEU A 50 -2.06 -9.15 -25.95
CA LEU A 50 -1.18 -8.07 -25.51
C LEU A 50 0.07 -8.63 -24.80
N PHE A 51 -0.11 -9.60 -23.89
CA PHE A 51 1.02 -10.34 -23.28
C PHE A 51 1.75 -11.22 -24.30
N GLY A 52 1.05 -11.75 -25.31
CA GLY A 52 1.63 -12.48 -26.43
C GLY A 52 2.54 -11.60 -27.27
N LYS A 53 2.05 -10.41 -27.69
CA LYS A 53 2.81 -9.41 -28.45
C LYS A 53 3.91 -8.74 -27.63
N ALA A 54 3.69 -8.50 -26.33
CA ALA A 54 4.73 -8.04 -25.42
C ALA A 54 5.80 -9.13 -25.29
N LYS A 55 5.46 -10.37 -24.96
CA LYS A 55 6.38 -11.52 -24.89
C LYS A 55 7.12 -11.76 -26.21
N GLU A 56 6.48 -11.58 -27.37
CA GLU A 56 7.13 -11.68 -28.68
C GLU A 56 8.09 -10.50 -28.96
N LYS A 57 7.69 -9.24 -28.71
CA LYS A 57 8.58 -8.07 -28.82
C LYS A 57 9.76 -8.13 -27.84
N ILE A 58 9.52 -8.66 -26.64
CA ILE A 58 10.47 -8.85 -25.55
C ILE A 58 11.48 -9.98 -25.86
N LEU A 59 11.13 -10.95 -26.71
CA LEU A 59 12.00 -12.06 -27.14
C LEU A 59 12.69 -11.85 -28.50
N LYS A 60 12.10 -11.06 -29.44
CA LYS A 60 12.61 -10.97 -30.82
C LYS A 60 13.42 -9.73 -31.17
N ASN A 61 13.61 -8.79 -30.24
CA ASN A 61 14.54 -7.66 -30.40
C ASN A 61 14.37 -6.84 -31.70
N ASP A 62 13.16 -6.74 -32.24
CA ASP A 62 12.87 -5.91 -33.40
C ASP A 62 12.05 -4.69 -32.99
N ILE A 63 12.68 -3.51 -32.97
CA ILE A 63 11.96 -2.24 -33.04
C ILE A 63 12.69 -1.27 -33.97
N GLY A 64 12.03 -0.93 -35.08
CA GLY A 64 12.35 0.21 -35.92
C GLY A 64 12.22 1.52 -35.14
N LYS A 65 13.22 2.39 -35.31
CA LYS A 65 13.31 3.71 -34.67
C LYS A 65 12.08 4.56 -35.01
N LYS A 66 11.24 4.86 -34.01
CA LYS A 66 10.40 6.05 -33.99
C LYS A 66 10.86 6.94 -32.84
N GLU A 67 11.41 8.10 -33.19
CA GLU A 67 11.70 9.17 -32.24
C GLU A 67 10.38 9.78 -31.76
N GLU A 68 9.87 9.28 -30.64
CA GLU A 68 8.81 9.95 -29.89
C GLU A 68 9.45 10.98 -28.94
N ARG A 69 9.11 12.26 -29.13
CA ARG A 69 9.46 13.34 -28.20
C ARG A 69 8.60 13.20 -26.96
N TYR A 70 9.14 12.61 -25.91
CA TYR A 70 8.53 12.64 -24.59
C TYR A 70 8.76 14.03 -23.98
N TYR A 71 7.67 14.76 -23.73
CA TYR A 71 7.70 15.90 -22.82
C TYR A 71 7.99 15.36 -21.42
N VAL A 72 9.19 15.66 -20.91
CA VAL A 72 9.56 15.38 -19.53
C VAL A 72 8.90 16.44 -18.67
N TRP A 73 7.73 16.11 -18.12
CA TRP A 73 7.15 16.89 -17.04
C TRP A 73 8.04 16.72 -15.80
N GLU A 74 8.33 17.81 -15.10
CA GLU A 74 9.01 17.74 -13.81
C GLU A 74 8.18 16.86 -12.85
N PRO A 75 8.82 16.04 -11.99
CA PRO A 75 8.10 15.20 -11.03
C PRO A 75 7.15 16.07 -10.20
N GLN A 76 5.84 15.85 -10.36
CA GLN A 76 4.87 16.54 -9.52
C GLN A 76 4.91 15.92 -8.13
N GLU A 77 5.13 16.76 -7.12
CA GLU A 77 4.99 16.36 -5.73
C GLU A 77 3.50 16.12 -5.43
N ILE A 78 3.19 14.99 -4.79
CA ILE A 78 1.83 14.74 -4.29
C ILE A 78 1.50 15.89 -3.32
N GLY A 79 0.42 16.63 -3.59
CA GLY A 79 -0.05 17.70 -2.70
C GLY A 79 -0.47 17.17 -1.33
N GLU A 80 -1.02 18.02 -0.46
CA GLU A 80 -1.44 17.58 0.86
C GLU A 80 -2.52 16.48 0.82
N VAL A 81 -2.22 15.32 1.40
CA VAL A 81 -3.16 14.20 1.53
C VAL A 81 -3.80 14.24 2.91
N GLN A 82 -5.11 14.48 2.98
CA GLN A 82 -5.88 14.38 4.21
C GLN A 82 -6.66 13.05 4.27
N SER A 83 -6.44 12.25 5.32
CA SER A 83 -7.18 11.01 5.57
C SER A 83 -8.15 11.15 6.74
N HIS A 84 -9.45 11.00 6.47
CA HIS A 84 -10.49 10.97 7.52
C HIS A 84 -10.69 9.58 8.13
N PHE A 85 -9.85 8.60 7.79
CA PHE A 85 -10.04 7.22 8.23
C PHE A 85 -9.96 7.05 9.75
N GLN A 86 -9.07 7.80 10.40
CA GLN A 86 -8.96 7.77 11.87
C GLN A 86 -10.19 8.36 12.56
N TYR A 87 -10.72 9.47 12.02
CA TYR A 87 -11.96 10.06 12.53
C TYR A 87 -13.15 9.11 12.36
N PHE A 88 -13.28 8.49 11.18
CA PHE A 88 -14.28 7.44 10.94
C PHE A 88 -14.16 6.28 11.92
N LYS A 89 -12.94 5.76 12.15
CA LYS A 89 -12.69 4.70 13.14
C LYS A 89 -13.13 5.10 14.53
N HIS A 90 -12.78 6.31 14.98
CA HIS A 90 -13.18 6.82 16.29
C HIS A 90 -14.70 6.86 16.46
N CYS A 91 -15.42 7.45 15.50
CA CYS A 91 -16.88 7.50 15.51
C CYS A 91 -17.51 6.09 15.49
N ARG A 92 -17.00 5.21 14.62
CA ARG A 92 -17.46 3.83 14.51
C ARG A 92 -17.21 3.04 15.79
N ASN A 93 -16.03 3.15 16.39
CA ASN A 93 -15.64 2.40 17.58
C ASN A 93 -16.57 2.70 18.75
N LYS A 94 -16.91 3.98 18.99
CA LYS A 94 -17.90 4.35 20.02
C LYS A 94 -19.24 3.63 19.83
N TRP A 95 -19.72 3.55 18.59
CA TRP A 95 -20.98 2.88 18.28
C TRP A 95 -20.87 1.36 18.43
N VAL A 96 -19.77 0.77 17.95
CA VAL A 96 -19.48 -0.66 18.08
C VAL A 96 -19.34 -1.06 19.54
N GLU A 97 -18.64 -0.28 20.37
CA GLU A 97 -18.49 -0.52 21.81
C GLU A 97 -19.85 -0.57 22.51
N HIS A 98 -20.72 0.41 22.27
CA HIS A 98 -22.07 0.40 22.82
C HIS A 98 -22.85 -0.85 22.39
N PHE A 99 -22.80 -1.18 21.10
CA PHE A 99 -23.47 -2.35 20.56
C PHE A 99 -22.94 -3.67 21.17
N VAL A 100 -21.62 -3.81 21.28
CA VAL A 100 -20.95 -4.99 21.86
C VAL A 100 -21.29 -5.15 23.34
N MET A 101 -21.28 -4.05 24.10
CA MET A 101 -21.66 -4.08 25.52
C MET A 101 -23.11 -4.55 25.70
N GLU A 102 -24.06 -4.01 24.93
CA GLU A 102 -25.47 -4.40 25.04
C GLU A 102 -25.70 -5.85 24.60
N THR A 103 -24.97 -6.31 23.58
CA THR A 103 -24.98 -7.71 23.14
C THR A 103 -24.47 -8.63 24.24
N ASN A 104 -23.28 -8.35 24.80
CA ASN A 104 -22.68 -9.17 25.86
C ASN A 104 -23.55 -9.22 27.12
N LYS A 105 -24.13 -8.09 27.53
CA LYS A 105 -25.09 -8.06 28.65
C LYS A 105 -26.30 -8.95 28.38
N THR A 106 -26.85 -8.89 27.17
CA THR A 106 -28.03 -9.68 26.77
C THR A 106 -27.70 -11.18 26.76
N VAL A 107 -26.53 -11.55 26.24
CA VAL A 107 -26.03 -12.94 26.22
C VAL A 107 -25.82 -13.49 27.62
N VAL A 108 -25.10 -12.77 28.48
CA VAL A 108 -24.85 -13.18 29.88
C VAL A 108 -26.17 -13.36 30.65
N ARG A 109 -27.18 -12.52 30.39
CA ARG A 109 -28.51 -12.71 30.96
C ARG A 109 -29.19 -13.97 30.43
N LEU A 110 -29.11 -14.23 29.12
CA LEU A 110 -29.63 -15.46 28.54
C LEU A 110 -28.97 -16.71 29.15
N GLU A 111 -27.65 -16.69 29.38
CA GLU A 111 -26.91 -17.76 30.05
C GLU A 111 -27.43 -18.02 31.46
N LYS A 112 -27.61 -16.96 32.25
CA LYS A 112 -28.16 -17.06 33.60
C LYS A 112 -29.61 -17.57 33.61
N LEU A 113 -30.42 -17.20 32.62
CA LEU A 113 -31.78 -17.72 32.48
C LEU A 113 -31.80 -19.22 32.15
N LEU A 114 -30.87 -19.71 31.33
CA LEU A 114 -30.75 -21.13 31.00
C LEU A 114 -30.12 -21.96 32.13
N CYS A 115 -29.26 -21.36 32.94
CA CYS A 115 -28.62 -22.03 34.07
C CYS A 115 -29.67 -22.48 35.09
N ASN A 116 -29.69 -23.79 35.39
CA ASN A 116 -30.63 -24.42 36.32
C ASN A 116 -32.12 -24.13 36.01
N LEU A 117 -32.48 -24.02 34.73
CA LEU A 117 -33.85 -23.69 34.31
C LEU A 117 -34.88 -24.69 34.87
N PRO A 118 -35.82 -24.25 35.74
CA PRO A 118 -36.84 -25.12 36.28
C PRO A 118 -37.84 -25.59 35.21
N GLN A 119 -38.26 -26.85 35.28
CA GLN A 119 -39.30 -27.41 34.40
C GLN A 119 -40.72 -26.96 34.81
N ASP A 120 -40.92 -26.69 36.11
CA ASP A 120 -42.19 -26.19 36.62
C ASP A 120 -42.42 -24.72 36.21
N PRO A 121 -43.57 -24.36 35.58
CA PRO A 121 -43.82 -23.01 35.10
C PRO A 121 -43.79 -21.92 36.18
N ASN A 122 -44.24 -22.22 37.40
CA ASN A 122 -44.27 -21.25 38.49
C ASN A 122 -42.86 -21.00 39.02
N LYS A 123 -42.09 -22.07 39.25
CA LYS A 123 -40.68 -21.96 39.64
C LYS A 123 -39.83 -21.28 38.57
N ARG A 124 -40.14 -21.52 37.29
CA ARG A 124 -39.50 -20.86 36.15
C ARG A 124 -39.75 -19.36 36.16
N LYS A 125 -40.99 -18.91 36.36
CA LYS A 125 -41.30 -17.48 36.45
C LYS A 125 -40.52 -16.81 37.59
N THR A 126 -40.45 -17.45 38.76
CA THR A 126 -39.68 -16.93 39.89
C THR A 126 -38.18 -16.86 39.58
N HIS A 127 -37.63 -17.89 38.93
CA HIS A 127 -36.24 -17.90 38.44
C HIS A 127 -35.99 -16.78 37.42
N GLU A 128 -36.88 -16.58 36.45
CA GLU A 128 -36.76 -15.48 35.47
C GLU A 128 -36.71 -14.11 36.17
N GLN A 129 -37.50 -13.91 37.23
CA GLN A 129 -37.57 -12.67 37.99
C GLN A 129 -36.37 -12.45 38.94
N THR A 130 -35.68 -13.51 39.39
CA THR A 130 -34.46 -13.37 40.19
C THR A 130 -33.25 -12.97 39.33
N ILE A 131 -33.27 -13.31 38.04
CA ILE A 131 -32.21 -12.95 37.08
C ILE A 131 -32.44 -11.57 36.47
N VAL A 132 -33.70 -11.24 36.13
CA VAL A 132 -34.04 -9.98 35.47
C VAL A 132 -35.16 -9.27 36.24
N HIS A 133 -34.90 -8.04 36.65
CA HIS A 133 -35.91 -7.19 37.27
C HIS A 133 -36.98 -6.79 36.26
N TRP A 134 -38.24 -7.16 36.53
CA TRP A 134 -39.38 -6.84 35.69
C TRP A 134 -40.02 -5.54 36.16
N LEU A 135 -40.25 -4.61 35.24
CA LEU A 135 -40.95 -3.35 35.56
C LEU A 135 -42.38 -3.65 36.04
N ASP A 136 -42.90 -2.81 36.93
CA ASP A 136 -44.30 -2.88 37.34
C ASP A 136 -45.19 -2.38 36.18
N GLY A 137 -46.27 -3.13 35.91
CA GLY A 137 -47.25 -2.78 34.89
C GLY A 137 -47.98 -1.47 35.17
N LYS A 138 -48.06 -1.04 36.43
CA LYS A 138 -48.69 0.23 36.82
C LYS A 138 -47.93 1.45 36.30
N ASP A 139 -46.61 1.34 36.22
CA ASP A 139 -45.73 2.45 35.82
C ASP A 139 -45.61 2.58 34.30
N VAL A 140 -46.08 1.58 33.53
CA VAL A 140 -45.95 1.53 32.07
C VAL A 140 -47.30 1.59 31.37
N THR A 141 -47.77 2.81 31.11
CA THR A 141 -49.08 3.06 30.46
C THR A 141 -49.06 2.86 28.94
N ARG A 142 -47.88 2.91 28.31
CA ARG A 142 -47.68 2.81 26.86
C ARG A 142 -46.52 1.87 26.53
N CYS A 143 -46.61 1.17 25.40
CA CYS A 143 -45.53 0.33 24.92
C CYS A 143 -44.31 1.19 24.53
N PRO A 144 -43.10 0.95 25.06
CA PRO A 144 -41.91 1.73 24.73
C PRO A 144 -41.50 1.65 23.26
N ASP A 145 -41.78 0.52 22.60
CA ASP A 145 -41.35 0.29 21.22
C ASP A 145 -42.27 0.99 20.19
N CYS A 146 -43.60 0.88 20.36
CA CYS A 146 -44.57 1.44 19.39
C CYS A 146 -45.38 2.63 19.91
N THR A 147 -45.18 3.04 21.16
CA THR A 147 -45.87 4.17 21.85
C THR A 147 -47.39 4.05 22.02
N LYS A 148 -48.00 2.96 21.54
CA LYS A 148 -49.43 2.68 21.70
C LYS A 148 -49.76 2.37 23.17
N SER A 149 -50.88 2.91 23.66
CA SER A 149 -51.37 2.67 25.02
C SER A 149 -51.82 1.23 25.23
N PHE A 150 -51.55 0.69 26.41
CA PHE A 150 -52.10 -0.61 26.82
C PHE A 150 -53.59 -0.47 27.15
N ASN A 151 -54.35 -1.52 26.86
CA ASN A 151 -55.79 -1.61 27.16
C ASN A 151 -56.19 -3.10 27.26
N ILE A 152 -57.49 -3.39 27.32
CA ILE A 152 -57.99 -4.76 27.50
C ILE A 152 -57.54 -5.69 26.35
N THR A 153 -57.48 -5.18 25.11
CA THR A 153 -57.08 -5.96 23.92
C THR A 153 -55.57 -5.94 23.70
N ARG A 154 -54.90 -4.81 23.98
CA ARG A 154 -53.44 -4.66 23.96
C ARG A 154 -52.88 -4.85 25.36
N ARG A 155 -52.63 -6.12 25.71
CA ARG A 155 -52.09 -6.51 27.02
C ARG A 155 -50.58 -6.26 27.13
N GLN A 156 -50.13 -6.14 28.38
CA GLN A 156 -48.73 -5.99 28.75
C GLN A 156 -48.00 -7.34 28.77
N HIS A 157 -46.76 -7.36 28.27
CA HIS A 157 -45.89 -8.53 28.28
C HIS A 157 -44.46 -8.16 28.66
N HIS A 158 -43.88 -8.88 29.63
CA HIS A 158 -42.47 -8.70 30.01
C HIS A 158 -41.53 -9.41 29.04
N CYS A 159 -40.48 -8.69 28.63
CA CYS A 159 -39.30 -9.27 28.01
C CYS A 159 -38.48 -10.02 29.07
N ARG A 160 -38.15 -11.29 28.82
CA ARG A 160 -37.37 -12.10 29.77
C ARG A 160 -35.90 -11.68 29.88
N LEU A 161 -35.37 -10.94 28.90
CA LEU A 161 -33.95 -10.52 28.88
C LEU A 161 -33.70 -9.12 29.46
N CYS A 162 -34.65 -8.19 29.32
CA CYS A 162 -34.48 -6.83 29.82
C CYS A 162 -35.55 -6.39 30.84
N GLY A 163 -36.61 -7.18 31.05
CA GLY A 163 -37.66 -6.88 32.02
C GLY A 163 -38.62 -5.76 31.60
N SER A 164 -38.41 -5.15 30.43
CA SER A 164 -39.31 -4.11 29.88
C SER A 164 -40.67 -4.69 29.50
N ILE A 165 -41.70 -3.84 29.55
CA ILE A 165 -43.07 -4.19 29.21
C ILE A 165 -43.38 -3.75 27.78
N VAL A 166 -43.76 -4.70 26.92
CA VAL A 166 -44.09 -4.48 25.52
C VAL A 166 -45.45 -5.08 25.17
N CYS A 167 -46.00 -4.69 24.03
CA CYS A 167 -47.23 -5.29 23.50
C CYS A 167 -46.93 -6.55 22.67
N HIS A 168 -47.97 -7.30 22.29
CA HIS A 168 -47.83 -8.52 21.50
C HIS A 168 -47.05 -8.29 20.18
N GLU A 169 -47.43 -7.26 19.42
CA GLU A 169 -46.78 -6.87 18.15
C GLU A 169 -45.30 -6.50 18.31
N CYS A 170 -44.89 -6.05 19.50
CA CYS A 170 -43.51 -5.66 19.81
C CYS A 170 -42.76 -6.74 20.61
N SER A 171 -43.28 -7.97 20.61
CA SER A 171 -42.65 -9.11 21.27
C SER A 171 -42.44 -10.25 20.29
N CYS A 172 -41.35 -10.99 20.47
CA CYS A 172 -41.05 -12.21 19.76
C CYS A 172 -40.80 -13.35 20.76
N PHE A 173 -40.65 -14.57 20.25
CA PHE A 173 -40.36 -15.75 21.06
C PHE A 173 -39.05 -16.38 20.60
N LEU A 174 -38.15 -16.61 21.56
CA LEU A 174 -36.91 -17.36 21.36
C LEU A 174 -37.11 -18.79 21.84
N PRO A 175 -37.14 -19.80 20.95
CA PRO A 175 -37.19 -21.20 21.34
C PRO A 175 -35.99 -21.57 22.22
N LEU A 176 -36.18 -22.43 23.23
CA LEU A 176 -35.07 -22.86 24.09
C LEU A 176 -33.92 -23.50 23.31
N SER A 177 -34.20 -24.27 22.25
CA SER A 177 -33.16 -24.86 21.39
C SER A 177 -32.25 -23.78 20.79
N LYS A 178 -32.83 -22.72 20.24
CA LYS A 178 -32.09 -21.58 19.69
C LYS A 178 -31.37 -20.81 20.78
N ALA A 179 -31.96 -20.66 21.97
CA ALA A 179 -31.30 -20.03 23.12
C ALA A 179 -30.01 -20.77 23.54
N TYR A 180 -30.06 -22.11 23.60
CA TYR A 180 -28.87 -22.92 23.87
C TYR A 180 -27.83 -22.82 22.75
N GLU A 181 -28.24 -22.81 21.47
CA GLU A 181 -27.34 -22.58 20.32
C GLU A 181 -26.63 -21.23 20.40
N THR A 182 -27.35 -20.16 20.78
CA THR A 182 -26.77 -18.83 20.95
C THR A 182 -25.68 -18.79 22.03
N ILE A 183 -25.64 -19.75 22.96
CA ILE A 183 -24.71 -19.79 24.11
C ILE A 183 -23.61 -20.86 23.96
N ASN A 184 -23.94 -22.05 23.44
CA ASN A 184 -23.09 -23.25 23.53
C ASN A 184 -21.92 -23.33 22.54
N GLU A 185 -21.53 -22.25 21.86
CA GLU A 185 -20.27 -22.25 21.08
C GLU A 185 -19.01 -22.36 21.96
N THR A 186 -19.13 -22.30 23.29
CA THR A 186 -18.03 -22.58 24.24
C THR A 186 -18.08 -23.98 24.86
N GLY A 187 -19.03 -24.86 24.48
CA GLY A 187 -19.16 -26.17 25.12
C GLY A 187 -20.02 -27.14 24.33
N LYS A 188 -19.38 -28.10 23.65
CA LYS A 188 -20.04 -29.36 23.28
C LYS A 188 -20.52 -30.03 24.57
N ASN A 189 -21.83 -30.04 24.85
CA ASN A 189 -22.51 -31.15 25.50
C ASN A 189 -24.05 -31.02 25.47
N GLN A 190 -24.67 -32.16 25.10
CA GLN A 190 -26.08 -32.56 25.23
C GLN A 190 -27.15 -31.70 24.55
N LEU A 191 -27.42 -32.01 23.29
CA LEU A 191 -28.74 -31.82 22.69
C LEU A 191 -29.48 -33.16 22.70
N THR A 192 -30.39 -33.36 23.65
CA THR A 192 -31.42 -34.41 23.54
C THR A 192 -32.64 -33.82 22.84
N SER A 193 -33.15 -34.56 21.85
CA SER A 193 -34.24 -34.22 20.93
C SER A 193 -35.42 -33.50 21.61
N ILE A 194 -35.84 -32.35 21.05
CA ILE A 194 -37.05 -31.64 21.49
C ILE A 194 -38.05 -31.55 20.33
N THR A 195 -39.21 -32.15 20.56
CA THR A 195 -40.42 -32.13 19.72
C THR A 195 -41.18 -30.80 19.81
N GLN A 196 -42.11 -30.59 18.87
CA GLN A 196 -42.74 -29.33 18.43
C GLN A 196 -43.55 -28.50 19.46
N SER A 197 -43.45 -28.74 20.77
CA SER A 197 -44.08 -27.93 21.84
C SER A 197 -43.06 -27.32 22.81
N SER A 198 -41.87 -26.98 22.31
CA SER A 198 -40.75 -26.52 23.11
C SER A 198 -41.07 -25.23 23.90
N PRO A 199 -40.66 -25.12 25.17
CA PRO A 199 -40.75 -23.87 25.89
C PRO A 199 -39.96 -22.77 25.16
N SER A 200 -40.42 -21.52 25.26
CA SER A 200 -39.76 -20.36 24.66
C SER A 200 -39.66 -19.20 25.65
N PHE A 201 -38.66 -18.33 25.46
CA PHE A 201 -38.60 -17.05 26.15
C PHE A 201 -39.29 -15.99 25.32
N ARG A 202 -40.20 -15.23 25.92
CA ARG A 202 -40.76 -14.03 25.27
C ARG A 202 -39.80 -12.87 25.42
N LEU A 203 -39.40 -12.26 24.30
CA LEU A 203 -38.48 -11.14 24.22
C LEU A 203 -39.19 -9.92 23.62
N CYS A 204 -38.70 -8.71 23.89
CA CYS A 204 -39.02 -7.57 23.04
C CYS A 204 -38.25 -7.69 21.72
N VAL A 205 -38.75 -7.04 20.67
CA VAL A 205 -38.12 -7.05 19.34
C VAL A 205 -36.67 -6.55 19.42
N HIS A 206 -36.37 -5.55 20.25
CA HIS A 206 -35.01 -5.08 20.45
C HIS A 206 -34.08 -6.19 20.96
N CYS A 207 -34.44 -6.92 22.02
CA CYS A 207 -33.61 -8.00 22.53
C CYS A 207 -33.48 -9.16 21.54
N GLY A 208 -34.54 -9.45 20.77
CA GLY A 208 -34.48 -10.40 19.66
C GLY A 208 -33.44 -9.98 18.62
N GLN A 209 -33.49 -8.73 18.16
CA GLN A 209 -32.57 -8.18 17.16
C GLN A 209 -31.11 -8.18 17.65
N VAL A 210 -30.88 -7.88 18.94
CA VAL A 210 -29.53 -7.91 19.52
C VAL A 210 -28.95 -9.33 19.46
N LEU A 211 -29.75 -10.36 19.75
CA LEU A 211 -29.31 -11.75 19.65
C LEU A 211 -29.07 -12.18 18.20
N GLU A 212 -29.95 -11.82 17.27
CA GLU A 212 -29.78 -12.10 15.83
C GLU A 212 -28.54 -11.41 15.25
N ASN A 213 -28.31 -10.14 15.61
CA ASN A 213 -27.16 -9.38 15.14
C ASN A 213 -25.83 -9.98 15.65
N ARG A 214 -25.81 -10.65 16.80
CA ARG A 214 -24.62 -11.40 17.25
C ARG A 214 -24.27 -12.50 16.27
N GLU A 215 -25.26 -13.24 15.76
CA GLU A 215 -25.02 -14.27 14.74
C GLU A 215 -24.42 -13.65 13.48
N GLN A 216 -24.90 -12.48 13.06
CA GLN A 216 -24.35 -11.72 11.93
C GLN A 216 -22.91 -11.23 12.19
N ILE A 217 -22.54 -10.89 13.43
CA ILE A 217 -21.18 -10.49 13.78
C ILE A 217 -20.20 -11.66 13.70
N LYS A 218 -20.61 -12.89 14.02
CA LYS A 218 -19.75 -14.08 13.81
C LYS A 218 -19.31 -14.21 12.35
N TYR A 219 -20.19 -13.84 11.40
CA TYR A 219 -19.84 -13.79 9.98
C TYR A 219 -18.99 -12.56 9.59
N ARG A 220 -18.94 -11.50 10.43
CA ARG A 220 -18.07 -10.33 10.19
C ARG A 220 -16.61 -10.56 10.58
N ASP A 221 -16.34 -11.47 11.51
CA ASP A 221 -14.97 -11.87 11.87
C ASP A 221 -14.35 -12.80 10.81
N LEU A 222 -15.18 -13.37 9.92
CA LEU A 222 -14.69 -14.04 8.72
C LEU A 222 -14.23 -12.97 7.73
N LYS A 223 -12.92 -12.81 7.61
CA LYS A 223 -12.30 -11.95 6.60
C LYS A 223 -12.83 -12.38 5.22
N PRO A 224 -13.52 -11.50 4.47
CA PRO A 224 -14.03 -11.85 3.16
C PRO A 224 -12.90 -12.22 2.20
N LEU A 225 -13.12 -13.21 1.34
CA LEU A 225 -12.12 -13.68 0.37
C LEU A 225 -11.61 -12.56 -0.56
N VAL A 226 -12.44 -11.56 -0.85
CA VAL A 226 -12.04 -10.36 -1.60
C VAL A 226 -10.90 -9.60 -0.92
N CYS A 227 -10.89 -9.52 0.42
CA CYS A 227 -9.83 -8.86 1.17
C CYS A 227 -8.51 -9.63 1.03
N ASP A 228 -8.54 -10.97 1.07
CA ASP A 228 -7.32 -11.78 0.88
C ASP A 228 -6.73 -11.64 -0.52
N TYR A 229 -7.58 -11.58 -1.55
CA TYR A 229 -7.11 -11.32 -2.91
C TYR A 229 -6.55 -9.91 -3.06
N TYR A 230 -7.21 -8.91 -2.47
CA TYR A 230 -6.76 -7.53 -2.53
C TYR A 230 -5.43 -7.32 -1.80
N ASP A 231 -5.25 -7.90 -0.61
CA ASP A 231 -3.99 -7.79 0.13
C ASP A 231 -2.82 -8.36 -0.66
N LYS A 232 -3.01 -9.51 -1.32
CA LYS A 232 -2.00 -10.12 -2.21
C LYS A 232 -1.70 -9.26 -3.44
N ILE A 233 -2.70 -8.60 -4.01
CA ILE A 233 -2.52 -7.65 -5.11
C ILE A 233 -1.62 -6.49 -4.65
N ILE A 234 -1.91 -5.92 -3.47
CA ILE A 234 -1.11 -4.82 -2.90
C ILE A 234 0.33 -5.25 -2.60
N GLU A 235 0.52 -6.46 -2.06
CA GLU A 235 1.85 -7.03 -1.85
C GLU A 235 2.63 -7.16 -3.18
N CYS A 236 2.00 -7.69 -4.23
CA CYS A 236 2.61 -7.79 -5.56
C CYS A 236 2.97 -6.41 -6.11
N ARG A 237 2.07 -5.44 -5.98
CA ARG A 237 2.28 -4.07 -6.47
C ARG A 237 3.44 -3.40 -5.75
N ASN A 238 3.49 -3.47 -4.42
CA ASN A 238 4.59 -2.91 -3.63
C ASN A 238 5.94 -3.53 -4.00
N LYS A 239 5.97 -4.84 -4.28
CA LYS A 239 7.20 -5.53 -4.72
C LYS A 239 7.66 -5.08 -6.11
N ILE A 240 6.73 -4.78 -7.01
CA ILE A 240 7.06 -4.21 -8.32
C ILE A 240 7.61 -2.78 -8.14
N GLU A 241 6.85 -1.91 -7.48
CA GLU A 241 7.12 -0.47 -7.39
C GLU A 241 8.35 -0.16 -6.53
N ASN A 242 8.46 -0.77 -5.35
CA ASN A 242 9.46 -0.40 -4.34
C ASN A 242 10.73 -1.27 -4.37
N ASP A 243 10.80 -2.30 -5.20
CA ASP A 243 11.96 -3.20 -5.27
C ASP A 243 12.39 -3.45 -6.72
N LEU A 244 11.56 -4.13 -7.52
CA LEU A 244 11.97 -4.59 -8.84
C LEU A 244 12.22 -3.46 -9.85
N LEU A 245 11.37 -2.42 -9.89
CA LEU A 245 11.57 -1.28 -10.79
C LEU A 245 12.85 -0.50 -10.45
N ILE A 246 13.17 -0.35 -9.17
CA ILE A 246 14.39 0.32 -8.71
C ILE A 246 15.62 -0.47 -9.18
N LYS A 247 15.66 -1.78 -8.90
CA LYS A 247 16.75 -2.67 -9.35
C LYS A 247 16.87 -2.74 -10.86
N PHE A 248 15.74 -2.75 -11.58
CA PHE A 248 15.72 -2.73 -13.04
C PHE A 248 16.37 -1.46 -13.58
N ASN A 249 16.00 -0.29 -13.06
CA ASN A 249 16.58 0.99 -13.51
C ASN A 249 18.09 1.06 -13.24
N GLN A 250 18.55 0.57 -12.08
CA GLN A 250 19.98 0.49 -11.75
C GLN A 250 20.74 -0.41 -12.74
N THR A 251 20.28 -1.65 -12.94
CA THR A 251 20.90 -2.59 -13.88
C THR A 251 20.82 -2.12 -15.33
N TYR A 252 19.74 -1.45 -15.72
CA TYR A 252 19.58 -0.85 -17.04
C TYR A 252 20.58 0.28 -17.32
N ASN A 253 20.90 1.11 -16.31
CA ASN A 253 21.92 2.14 -16.44
C ASN A 253 23.32 1.55 -16.63
N LEU A 254 23.67 0.47 -15.90
CA LEU A 254 24.93 -0.24 -16.10
C LEU A 254 25.05 -0.85 -17.51
N LEU A 255 23.95 -1.36 -18.06
CA LEU A 255 23.90 -1.84 -19.44
C LEU A 255 24.13 -0.71 -20.45
N LYS A 256 23.56 0.47 -20.22
CA LYS A 256 23.84 1.67 -21.02
C LYS A 256 25.29 2.12 -20.92
N GLU A 257 25.98 1.74 -19.84
CA GLU A 257 27.40 2.04 -19.66
C GLU A 257 28.33 1.05 -20.38
N GLY A 258 27.81 -0.06 -20.90
CA GLY A 258 28.56 -1.08 -21.63
C GLY A 258 28.84 -2.36 -20.83
N GLU A 259 28.27 -2.52 -19.64
CA GLU A 259 28.51 -3.70 -18.79
C GLU A 259 27.58 -4.86 -19.15
N SER A 260 28.03 -5.76 -20.04
CA SER A 260 27.21 -6.87 -20.55
C SER A 260 26.88 -7.95 -19.52
N SER A 261 27.61 -8.04 -18.41
CA SER A 261 27.38 -9.00 -17.32
C SER A 261 25.99 -8.88 -16.70
N TYR A 262 25.41 -7.68 -16.70
CA TYR A 262 24.09 -7.40 -16.10
C TYR A 262 22.91 -7.72 -17.02
N LEU A 263 23.15 -8.15 -18.26
CA LEU A 263 22.07 -8.40 -19.23
C LEU A 263 21.16 -9.55 -18.78
N THR A 264 21.75 -10.60 -18.21
CA THR A 264 21.02 -11.75 -17.67
C THR A 264 20.19 -11.35 -16.45
N GLU A 265 20.74 -10.51 -15.57
CA GLU A 265 20.06 -10.01 -14.39
C GLU A 265 18.89 -9.09 -14.75
N ALA A 266 19.09 -8.13 -15.66
CA ALA A 266 18.03 -7.25 -16.14
C ALA A 266 16.88 -8.02 -16.81
N ASN A 267 17.19 -9.07 -17.58
CA ASN A 267 16.17 -9.96 -18.14
C ASN A 267 15.40 -10.73 -17.08
N LYS A 268 16.08 -11.20 -16.02
CA LYS A 268 15.44 -11.86 -14.89
C LYS A 268 14.49 -10.93 -14.14
N ILE A 269 14.94 -9.72 -13.81
CA ILE A 269 14.10 -8.71 -13.13
C ILE A 269 12.87 -8.39 -13.97
N ARG A 270 13.04 -8.18 -15.29
CA ARG A 270 11.92 -7.96 -16.21
C ARG A 270 10.94 -9.13 -16.23
N SER A 271 11.44 -10.37 -16.26
CA SER A 271 10.61 -11.58 -16.18
C SER A 271 9.81 -11.63 -14.88
N ASP A 272 10.42 -11.27 -13.75
CA ASP A 272 9.77 -11.31 -12.45
C ASP A 272 8.70 -10.21 -12.30
N ILE A 273 8.92 -9.00 -12.86
CA ILE A 273 7.89 -7.95 -12.93
C ILE A 273 6.67 -8.45 -13.71
N VAL A 274 6.89 -9.07 -14.87
CA VAL A 274 5.82 -9.62 -15.71
C VAL A 274 5.03 -10.70 -14.97
N LYS A 275 5.67 -11.63 -14.27
CA LYS A 275 4.98 -12.67 -13.47
C LYS A 275 4.11 -12.08 -12.35
N LEU A 276 4.60 -11.05 -11.67
CA LEU A 276 3.82 -10.37 -10.63
C LEU A 276 2.62 -9.61 -11.24
N ALA A 277 2.81 -8.98 -12.40
CA ALA A 277 1.72 -8.35 -13.14
C ALA A 277 0.64 -9.36 -13.59
N GLU A 278 1.04 -10.56 -14.07
CA GLU A 278 0.11 -11.66 -14.37
C GLU A 278 -0.65 -12.13 -13.12
N THR A 279 0.02 -12.14 -11.97
CA THR A 279 -0.60 -12.48 -10.69
C THR A 279 -1.65 -11.44 -10.29
N ILE A 280 -1.36 -10.14 -10.44
CA ILE A 280 -2.30 -9.04 -10.20
C ILE A 280 -3.52 -9.16 -11.13
N ASP A 281 -3.31 -9.45 -12.42
CA ASP A 281 -4.38 -9.67 -13.39
C ASP A 281 -5.28 -10.84 -12.99
N ALA A 282 -4.67 -11.99 -12.66
CA ALA A 282 -5.40 -13.19 -12.27
C ALA A 282 -6.22 -12.99 -10.98
N LEU A 283 -5.63 -12.33 -9.96
CA LEU A 283 -6.32 -12.04 -8.71
C LEU A 283 -7.46 -11.04 -8.90
N SER A 284 -7.25 -9.96 -9.66
CA SER A 284 -8.30 -8.97 -9.91
C SER A 284 -9.45 -9.53 -10.75
N ASN A 285 -9.18 -10.47 -11.66
CA ASN A 285 -10.23 -11.21 -12.38
C ASN A 285 -11.00 -12.17 -11.46
N ARG A 286 -10.34 -12.79 -10.47
CA ARG A 286 -11.03 -13.57 -9.44
C ARG A 286 -11.95 -12.69 -8.58
N ILE A 287 -11.50 -11.50 -8.20
CA ILE A 287 -12.32 -10.51 -7.47
C ILE A 287 -13.58 -10.14 -8.27
N LEU A 288 -13.45 -9.92 -9.58
CA LEU A 288 -14.59 -9.60 -10.45
C LEU A 288 -15.65 -10.72 -10.49
N LYS A 289 -15.20 -11.98 -10.41
CA LYS A 289 -16.06 -13.18 -10.49
C LYS A 289 -16.69 -13.60 -9.17
N LEU A 290 -16.37 -12.92 -8.06
CA LEU A 290 -17.01 -13.20 -6.77
C LEU A 290 -18.51 -12.88 -6.86
N GLU A 291 -19.34 -13.78 -6.32
CA GLU A 291 -20.78 -13.55 -6.20
C GLU A 291 -21.02 -12.33 -5.30
N ASN A 292 -21.79 -11.36 -5.81
CA ASN A 292 -22.03 -10.08 -5.16
C ASN A 292 -23.54 -9.85 -5.04
N ASP A 293 -24.06 -9.89 -3.81
CA ASP A 293 -25.49 -9.80 -3.52
C ASP A 293 -26.06 -8.39 -3.69
N THR A 294 -25.20 -7.37 -3.71
CA THR A 294 -25.61 -5.96 -3.77
C THR A 294 -25.02 -5.24 -4.99
N ASN A 295 -25.77 -4.28 -5.54
CA ASN A 295 -25.29 -3.43 -6.64
C ASN A 295 -24.02 -2.64 -6.28
N SER A 296 -23.89 -2.19 -5.03
CA SER A 296 -22.68 -1.52 -4.55
C SER A 296 -21.45 -2.43 -4.59
N SER A 297 -21.59 -3.70 -4.21
CA SER A 297 -20.46 -4.65 -4.22
C SER A 297 -20.01 -4.96 -5.66
N LYS A 298 -20.95 -5.07 -6.60
CA LYS A 298 -20.65 -5.25 -8.04
C LYS A 298 -19.87 -4.07 -8.63
N VAL A 299 -20.22 -2.84 -8.24
CA VAL A 299 -19.51 -1.63 -8.68
C VAL A 299 -18.08 -1.62 -8.11
N THR A 300 -17.91 -1.93 -6.83
CA THR A 300 -16.59 -1.96 -6.19
C THR A 300 -15.66 -2.99 -6.84
N THR A 301 -16.11 -4.22 -7.08
CA THR A 301 -15.26 -5.26 -7.71
C THR A 301 -14.89 -4.90 -9.15
N LYS A 302 -15.81 -4.28 -9.91
CA LYS A 302 -15.52 -3.73 -11.24
C LYS A 302 -14.47 -2.62 -11.19
N ASN A 303 -14.59 -1.69 -10.26
CA ASN A 303 -13.63 -0.59 -10.10
C ASN A 303 -12.24 -1.11 -9.71
N ILE A 304 -12.15 -2.10 -8.80
CA ILE A 304 -10.89 -2.76 -8.47
C ILE A 304 -10.27 -3.37 -9.73
N ARG A 305 -11.05 -4.09 -10.54
CA ARG A 305 -10.54 -4.69 -11.79
C ARG A 305 -9.99 -3.65 -12.76
N LEU A 306 -10.71 -2.55 -12.97
CA LEU A 306 -10.28 -1.46 -13.85
C LEU A 306 -8.99 -0.81 -13.36
N ALA A 307 -8.90 -0.49 -12.06
CA ALA A 307 -7.69 0.09 -11.47
C ALA A 307 -6.48 -0.85 -11.61
N MET A 308 -6.68 -2.16 -11.42
CA MET A 308 -5.58 -3.13 -11.56
C MET A 308 -5.15 -3.34 -13.01
N ILE A 309 -6.08 -3.28 -13.97
CA ILE A 309 -5.76 -3.26 -15.39
C ILE A 309 -4.87 -2.06 -15.72
N GLN A 310 -5.27 -0.86 -15.29
CA GLN A 310 -4.54 0.36 -15.55
C GLN A 310 -3.14 0.31 -14.92
N CYS A 311 -3.04 -0.16 -13.67
CA CYS A 311 -1.76 -0.35 -12.98
C CYS A 311 -0.83 -1.29 -13.77
N VAL A 312 -1.31 -2.47 -14.17
CA VAL A 312 -0.53 -3.45 -14.94
C VAL A 312 -0.08 -2.87 -16.28
N GLN A 313 -0.97 -2.16 -16.99
CA GLN A 313 -0.64 -1.50 -18.24
C GLN A 313 0.46 -0.44 -18.04
N SER A 314 0.31 0.45 -17.07
CA SER A 314 1.30 1.49 -16.78
C SER A 314 2.65 0.91 -16.40
N THR A 315 2.68 -0.19 -15.63
CA THR A 315 3.93 -0.84 -15.24
C THR A 315 4.60 -1.53 -16.43
N VAL A 316 3.89 -2.41 -17.15
CA VAL A 316 4.50 -3.25 -18.18
C VAL A 316 4.89 -2.44 -19.42
N LEU A 317 4.08 -1.45 -19.81
CA LEU A 317 4.38 -0.60 -20.96
C LEU A 317 5.52 0.41 -20.68
N ALA A 318 5.74 0.77 -19.41
CA ALA A 318 6.82 1.67 -19.03
C ALA A 318 8.21 1.00 -18.99
N ILE A 319 8.31 -0.32 -19.12
CA ILE A 319 9.60 -1.02 -19.08
C ILE A 319 10.31 -0.87 -20.44
N PRO A 320 11.48 -0.19 -20.51
CA PRO A 320 12.21 -0.01 -21.76
C PRO A 320 12.73 -1.34 -22.31
N ALA A 321 12.88 -1.41 -23.63
CA ALA A 321 13.52 -2.53 -24.29
C ALA A 321 15.00 -2.63 -23.89
N LEU A 322 15.47 -3.85 -23.62
CA LEU A 322 16.87 -4.10 -23.30
C LEU A 322 17.71 -4.06 -24.58
N PRO A 323 18.90 -3.42 -24.56
CA PRO A 323 19.80 -3.46 -25.70
C PRO A 323 20.27 -4.90 -25.98
N SER A 324 20.51 -5.23 -27.24
CA SER A 324 21.13 -6.48 -27.65
C SER A 324 22.57 -6.58 -27.11
N LEU A 325 23.07 -7.80 -26.95
CA LEU A 325 24.46 -8.03 -26.54
C LEU A 325 25.46 -7.34 -27.48
N LYS A 326 25.17 -7.31 -28.78
CA LYS A 326 25.99 -6.59 -29.78
C LYS A 326 26.00 -5.08 -29.54
N GLU A 327 24.84 -4.47 -29.29
CA GLU A 327 24.76 -3.03 -29.01
C GLU A 327 25.50 -2.66 -27.72
N ILE A 328 25.47 -3.52 -26.69
CA ILE A 328 26.21 -3.30 -25.44
C ILE A 328 27.71 -3.39 -25.68
N GLU A 329 28.16 -4.40 -26.44
CA GLU A 329 29.57 -4.57 -26.81
C GLU A 329 30.08 -3.40 -27.66
N GLU A 330 29.28 -2.88 -28.59
CA GLU A 330 29.61 -1.69 -29.38
C GLU A 330 29.74 -0.43 -28.51
N ILE A 331 28.89 -0.27 -27.49
CA ILE A 331 28.99 0.84 -26.53
C ILE A 331 30.28 0.70 -25.71
N ALA A 332 30.59 -0.51 -25.22
CA ALA A 332 31.80 -0.79 -24.47
C ALA A 332 33.07 -0.59 -25.31
N GLN A 333 33.03 -0.97 -26.58
CA GLN A 333 34.13 -0.76 -27.53
C GLN A 333 34.36 0.72 -27.81
N ARG A 334 33.30 1.49 -28.14
CA ARG A 334 33.40 2.94 -28.35
C ARG A 334 33.98 3.67 -27.13
N LYS A 335 33.61 3.25 -25.92
CA LYS A 335 34.18 3.83 -24.69
C LYS A 335 35.66 3.48 -24.49
N ARG A 336 36.07 2.24 -24.78
CA ARG A 336 37.48 1.84 -24.73
C ARG A 336 38.33 2.63 -25.71
N GLU A 337 37.88 2.73 -26.96
CA GLU A 337 38.55 3.52 -28.01
C GLU A 337 38.64 5.00 -27.63
N ALA A 338 37.59 5.58 -27.05
CA ALA A 338 37.61 6.97 -26.57
C ALA A 338 38.56 7.17 -25.37
N ALA A 339 38.66 6.19 -24.46
CA ALA A 339 39.60 6.24 -23.34
C ALA A 339 41.05 6.12 -23.82
N GLU A 340 41.32 5.20 -24.75
CA GLU A 340 42.63 5.04 -25.39
C GLU A 340 43.03 6.30 -26.18
N ALA A 341 42.10 6.92 -26.91
CA ALA A 341 42.34 8.18 -27.61
C ALA A 341 42.66 9.34 -26.65
N ARG A 342 42.00 9.38 -25.47
CA ARG A 342 42.33 10.37 -24.42
C ARG A 342 43.72 10.16 -23.83
N LEU A 343 44.12 8.90 -23.62
CA LEU A 343 45.46 8.56 -23.13
C LEU A 343 46.55 8.87 -24.18
N ARG A 344 46.28 8.59 -25.46
CA ARG A 344 47.20 8.86 -26.57
C ARG A 344 47.40 10.35 -26.83
N ASN A 345 46.35 11.15 -26.64
CA ASN A 345 46.40 12.61 -26.77
C ASN A 345 46.84 13.32 -25.47
N GLY A 346 47.11 12.56 -24.40
CA GLY A 346 47.40 13.05 -23.05
C GLY A 346 48.87 13.29 -22.72
N GLN A 347 49.77 13.40 -23.71
CA GLN A 347 51.17 13.79 -23.47
C GLN A 347 51.46 15.30 -23.62
N ASP A 348 50.45 16.16 -23.87
CA ASP A 348 50.73 17.54 -24.29
C ASP A 348 49.91 18.65 -23.60
N LEU A 349 49.43 18.47 -22.36
CA LEU A 349 48.77 19.56 -21.62
C LEU A 349 49.09 19.60 -20.11
N ASP A 350 50.37 19.79 -19.78
CA ASP A 350 50.74 20.54 -18.57
C ASP A 350 50.81 22.03 -18.92
N LYS A 351 49.72 22.77 -18.70
CA LYS A 351 49.74 24.22 -18.42
C LYS A 351 48.37 24.67 -17.89
N PRO A 352 48.28 25.24 -16.69
CA PRO A 352 47.04 25.79 -16.17
C PRO A 352 46.70 27.06 -16.96
N LYS A 353 45.61 27.03 -17.75
CA LYS A 353 45.06 28.24 -18.36
C LYS A 353 44.15 28.93 -17.35
N MET A 354 44.65 30.02 -16.80
CA MET A 354 43.85 31.02 -16.09
C MET A 354 42.81 31.63 -17.04
N SER A 355 41.56 31.65 -16.62
CA SER A 355 40.48 32.38 -17.30
C SER A 355 40.52 33.88 -16.96
N PRO A 356 40.13 34.79 -17.87
CA PRO A 356 40.15 36.22 -17.61
C PRO A 356 39.07 36.63 -16.59
N SER A 357 39.48 37.44 -15.62
CA SER A 357 38.60 38.07 -14.64
C SER A 357 37.64 39.04 -15.32
N VAL A 358 36.35 38.71 -15.34
CA VAL A 358 35.27 39.68 -15.59
C VAL A 358 34.86 40.25 -14.25
N ARG A 359 35.27 41.50 -14.01
CA ARG A 359 34.77 42.32 -12.89
C ARG A 359 33.28 42.58 -13.11
N HIS A 360 32.44 42.10 -12.20
CA HIS A 360 31.11 42.67 -11.99
C HIS A 360 31.06 43.29 -10.60
N ASN A 361 30.61 44.54 -10.60
CA ASN A 361 30.61 45.48 -9.50
C ASN A 361 29.47 45.10 -8.54
N ILE A 362 29.79 44.52 -7.38
CA ILE A 362 28.79 44.22 -6.35
C ILE A 362 28.65 45.47 -5.47
N GLN A 363 27.55 46.19 -5.71
CA GLN A 363 27.04 47.16 -4.77
C GLN A 363 26.38 46.37 -3.62
N LYS A 364 26.86 46.62 -2.39
CA LYS A 364 26.32 46.09 -1.14
C LYS A 364 24.80 46.22 -1.11
N ASN A 365 24.11 45.10 -1.04
CA ASN A 365 22.86 44.99 -0.30
C ASN A 365 22.85 43.64 0.40
N GLU A 366 22.80 43.70 1.73
CA GLU A 366 22.76 42.56 2.63
C GLU A 366 21.48 41.75 2.40
N ILE A 367 21.62 40.56 1.82
CA ILE A 367 20.60 39.51 1.88
C ILE A 367 21.16 38.39 2.73
N LYS A 368 20.60 38.27 3.93
CA LYS A 368 20.88 37.27 4.95
C LYS A 368 20.38 35.91 4.48
N LEU A 369 21.23 35.15 3.78
CA LEU A 369 20.98 33.74 3.46
C LEU A 369 21.44 32.87 4.64
N ARG A 370 20.49 32.15 5.24
CA ARG A 370 20.72 31.11 6.24
C ARG A 370 21.54 29.99 5.59
N LEU A 371 22.69 29.66 6.19
CA LEU A 371 23.31 28.35 6.03
C LEU A 371 22.41 27.32 6.71
N GLU A 372 21.91 26.33 5.98
CA GLU A 372 21.52 25.05 6.57
C GLU A 372 22.09 23.88 5.75
N ASP A 373 22.66 22.94 6.53
CA ASP A 373 22.98 21.54 6.26
C ASP A 373 24.35 21.09 5.71
N GLY A 374 25.43 21.77 6.10
CA GLY A 374 26.76 21.17 6.14
C GLY A 374 26.93 20.25 7.36
N TRP A 375 26.78 18.94 7.21
CA TRP A 375 27.11 17.99 8.28
C TRP A 375 28.62 17.95 8.51
N SER A 376 29.02 18.10 9.76
CA SER A 376 30.41 18.00 10.19
C SER A 376 30.50 16.97 11.31
N PRO A 377 31.37 15.95 11.19
CA PRO A 377 31.54 14.97 12.24
C PRO A 377 32.24 15.58 13.47
N VAL A 378 31.94 15.03 14.64
CA VAL A 378 32.51 15.46 15.92
C VAL A 378 33.80 14.69 16.20
N THR A 379 34.90 15.41 16.41
CA THR A 379 36.21 14.84 16.76
C THR A 379 36.35 14.64 18.26
N ASN A 380 36.15 13.40 18.72
CA ASN A 380 36.64 12.97 20.03
C ASN A 380 37.88 12.11 19.81
N ALA A 381 39.04 12.76 19.70
CA ALA A 381 40.32 12.09 19.51
C ALA A 381 40.99 11.84 20.87
N ASN A 382 41.22 10.56 21.18
CA ASN A 382 42.47 10.15 21.83
C ASN A 382 42.77 8.71 21.40
N VAL A 383 43.32 8.56 20.19
CA VAL A 383 43.76 7.28 19.65
C VAL A 383 45.25 7.42 19.34
N ASN A 384 46.10 7.15 20.33
CA ASN A 384 47.55 7.08 20.12
C ASN A 384 47.87 5.83 19.27
N SER A 385 48.39 6.05 18.08
CA SER A 385 49.00 5.00 17.25
C SER A 385 50.31 5.54 16.64
N ASP A 386 51.37 4.74 16.66
CA ASP A 386 52.72 5.14 16.21
C ASP A 386 52.84 5.36 14.68
N ASN A 387 51.74 5.26 13.93
CA ASN A 387 51.72 5.46 12.48
C ASN A 387 50.62 6.47 12.07
N PRO A 388 50.97 7.62 11.45
CA PRO A 388 50.02 8.68 11.11
C PRO A 388 48.95 8.24 10.09
N VAL A 389 49.25 7.25 9.24
CA VAL A 389 48.27 6.69 8.27
C VAL A 389 47.24 5.83 9.00
N VAL A 390 47.66 5.05 10.00
CA VAL A 390 46.76 4.22 10.81
C VAL A 390 45.85 5.09 11.67
N GLU A 391 46.36 6.21 12.18
CA GLU A 391 45.57 7.21 12.91
C GLU A 391 44.48 7.79 12.00
N GLN A 392 44.83 8.19 10.78
CA GLN A 392 43.87 8.72 9.81
C GLN A 392 42.78 7.70 9.43
N MET A 393 43.14 6.42 9.26
CA MET A 393 42.18 5.34 9.03
C MET A 393 41.21 5.17 10.19
N ASN A 394 41.66 5.31 11.44
CA ASN A 394 40.82 5.23 12.62
C ASN A 394 39.86 6.42 12.75
N ILE A 395 40.31 7.62 12.38
CA ILE A 395 39.48 8.84 12.33
C ILE A 395 38.35 8.66 11.31
N ILE A 396 38.67 8.19 10.10
CA ILE A 396 37.68 8.01 9.03
C ILE A 396 36.67 6.91 9.40
N LYS A 397 37.10 5.82 10.04
CA LYS A 397 36.17 4.80 10.58
C LYS A 397 35.17 5.39 11.58
N ASN A 398 35.60 6.33 12.42
CA ASN A 398 34.71 7.02 13.35
C ASN A 398 33.71 7.93 12.61
N TYR A 399 34.16 8.65 11.58
CA TYR A 399 33.27 9.48 10.76
C TYR A 399 32.24 8.67 9.98
N ILE A 400 32.61 7.49 9.45
CA ILE A 400 31.66 6.56 8.80
C ILE A 400 30.58 6.15 9.80
N LYS A 401 30.95 5.86 11.06
CA LYS A 401 29.99 5.50 12.10
C LYS A 401 29.02 6.65 12.38
N GLN A 402 29.51 7.88 12.54
CA GLN A 402 28.68 9.06 12.77
C GLN A 402 27.76 9.36 11.57
N ALA A 403 28.26 9.18 10.33
CA ALA A 403 27.46 9.38 9.12
C ALA A 403 26.35 8.32 8.99
N LYS A 404 26.62 7.06 9.37
CA LYS A 404 25.61 5.99 9.44
C LYS A 404 24.54 6.29 10.50
N GLU A 405 24.94 6.75 11.69
CA GLU A 405 24.02 7.14 12.77
C GLU A 405 23.15 8.35 12.38
N ALA A 406 23.66 9.24 11.51
CA ALA A 406 22.94 10.39 10.97
C ALA A 406 22.15 10.11 9.68
N TYR A 407 22.05 8.83 9.24
CA TYR A 407 21.37 8.41 8.00
C TYR A 407 21.85 9.12 6.73
N ARG A 408 23.14 9.49 6.70
CA ARG A 408 23.78 10.24 5.61
C ARG A 408 24.58 9.31 4.69
N PHE A 409 23.86 8.62 3.80
CA PHE A 409 24.43 7.51 3.01
C PHE A 409 25.43 7.96 1.93
N ASP A 410 25.31 9.18 1.41
CA ASP A 410 26.26 9.73 0.42
C ASP A 410 27.63 10.02 1.06
N GLU A 411 27.63 10.62 2.25
CA GLU A 411 28.84 10.83 3.06
C GLU A 411 29.46 9.49 3.50
N VAL A 412 28.65 8.48 3.81
CA VAL A 412 29.13 7.11 4.10
C VAL A 412 29.86 6.52 2.90
N ALA A 413 29.27 6.57 1.71
CA ALA A 413 29.88 6.01 0.51
C ALA A 413 31.20 6.72 0.14
N SER A 414 31.27 8.05 0.33
CA SER A 414 32.49 8.82 0.11
C SER A 414 33.59 8.49 1.14
N LEU A 415 33.25 8.36 2.42
CA LEU A 415 34.21 8.05 3.48
C LEU A 415 34.69 6.59 3.40
N GLU A 416 33.83 5.64 3.01
CA GLU A 416 34.22 4.24 2.78
C GLU A 416 35.22 4.11 1.62
N ARG A 417 35.06 4.89 0.55
CA ARG A 417 36.02 4.95 -0.56
C ARG A 417 37.38 5.50 -0.10
N ASN A 418 37.37 6.59 0.66
CA ASN A 418 38.61 7.17 1.19
C ASN A 418 39.33 6.21 2.16
N LEU A 419 38.57 5.45 2.96
CA LEU A 419 39.13 4.41 3.81
C LEU A 419 39.75 3.27 3.00
N GLN A 420 39.14 2.87 1.88
CA GLN A 420 39.70 1.85 0.99
C GLN A 420 41.02 2.31 0.37
N GLU A 421 41.08 3.54 -0.15
CA GLU A 421 42.30 4.13 -0.73
C GLU A 421 43.45 4.17 0.30
N LEU A 422 43.16 4.57 1.54
CA LEU A 422 44.15 4.56 2.62
C LEU A 422 44.63 3.15 3.01
N ASN A 423 43.75 2.13 2.97
CA ASN A 423 44.15 0.74 3.20
C ASN A 423 45.10 0.24 2.09
N GLU A 424 44.80 0.57 0.84
CA GLU A 424 45.62 0.19 -0.31
C GLU A 424 47.02 0.84 -0.23
N GLU A 425 47.09 2.12 0.11
CA GLU A 425 48.35 2.83 0.34
C GLU A 425 49.13 2.27 1.53
N TYR A 426 48.46 1.98 2.65
CA TYR A 426 49.09 1.35 3.82
C TYR A 426 49.68 -0.03 3.48
N PHE A 427 48.96 -0.83 2.68
CA PHE A 427 49.43 -2.14 2.20
C PHE A 427 50.64 -2.02 1.27
N LYS A 428 50.68 -1.01 0.40
CA LYS A 428 51.86 -0.71 -0.43
C LYS A 428 53.07 -0.32 0.42
N MET A 429 52.87 0.47 1.48
CA MET A 429 53.95 0.88 2.39
C MET A 429 54.54 -0.31 3.17
N GLN A 430 53.71 -1.27 3.60
CA GLN A 430 54.22 -2.49 4.25
C GLN A 430 54.97 -3.42 3.28
N ASN A 431 54.55 -3.51 2.02
CA ASN A 431 55.18 -4.41 1.03
C ASN A 431 56.39 -3.80 0.31
N GLY A 432 56.54 -2.46 0.31
CA GLY A 432 57.66 -1.75 -0.33
C GLY A 432 58.96 -1.71 0.50
N SER A 433 58.96 -2.17 1.75
CA SER A 433 60.12 -2.12 2.65
C SER A 433 61.01 -3.38 2.62
N GLY A 434 60.83 -4.26 1.64
CA GLY A 434 61.56 -5.52 1.52
C GLY A 434 62.07 -5.84 0.11
N ASN A 435 62.80 -4.93 -0.55
CA ASN A 435 63.71 -5.31 -1.64
C ASN A 435 64.66 -4.16 -2.04
N MET A 436 65.93 -4.23 -1.64
CA MET A 436 67.03 -3.47 -2.25
C MET A 436 68.07 -4.47 -2.75
N PRO A 437 68.23 -4.66 -4.08
CA PRO A 437 69.36 -5.39 -4.63
C PRO A 437 70.59 -4.48 -4.67
N GLY A 438 71.71 -5.04 -4.21
CA GLY A 438 72.98 -4.35 -4.08
C GLY A 438 73.56 -3.83 -5.39
N TYR A 439 74.21 -2.67 -5.29
CA TYR A 439 75.23 -2.27 -6.24
C TYR A 439 76.61 -2.62 -5.66
N SER A 440 77.29 -3.53 -6.34
CA SER A 440 78.74 -3.71 -6.25
C SER A 440 79.36 -3.15 -7.52
N THR A 441 80.29 -2.20 -7.41
CA THR A 441 81.71 -2.43 -7.70
C THR A 441 82.51 -1.13 -7.88
N LYS A 442 83.76 -1.22 -7.38
CA LYS A 442 85.03 -0.65 -7.87
C LYS A 442 85.63 0.59 -7.20
N ASN A 443 86.80 0.28 -6.61
CA ASN A 443 87.95 1.03 -6.11
C ASN A 443 87.86 1.67 -4.73
#